data_AF-A0A1H1DVF1-F1
#
_entry.id   AF-A0A1H1DVF1-F1
#
_cell.length_a   1.000
_cell.length_b   1.000
_cell.length_c   1.000
_cell.angle_alpha   90.00
_cell.angle_beta   90.00
_cell.angle_gamma   90.00
#
_symmetry.space_group_name_H-M   'P 1'
#
loop_
_entity.id
_entity.type
_entity.pdbx_description
1 polymer ?
#
loop_
_entity_poly.entity_id
_entity_poly.type
_entity_poly.pdbx_seq_one_letter_code
_entity_poly.pdbx_strand_id
1 'polypeptide(L)'
;MAEQPVPLPMIQKDNMLFGSVALTNANTIAVNQIPSCYYMDKEHQFVRYRPLHAAGFAIFQRPSRVVCIFIGAWDVGQSFDWNVTRATNPNVYAHVLGSTKREIDGEIETLHSQHKITTTELFRKNANPPANRDRNLYYINDGALHGMFFQQLLGNHAFLPLRVADATTRANVAHTGHDFMKGKYLREYYDKELPGLLEKMELCGKNPQTLPTTAQFHNIATADPEPLITDRERLLSGALGATAAERTAFIQAVIRRFS
;
A
#
# COMPACT_ATOMS: atom_id res chain seq x y z
N MET A 1 -15.52 -1.71 -34.12
CA MET A 1 -14.63 -0.86 -33.31
C MET A 1 -13.64 -1.78 -32.62
N ALA A 2 -12.34 -1.46 -32.62
CA ALA A 2 -11.37 -2.28 -31.88
C ALA A 2 -11.75 -2.28 -30.39
N GLU A 3 -11.84 -3.47 -29.79
CA GLU A 3 -12.18 -3.64 -28.39
C GLU A 3 -11.08 -3.01 -27.54
N GLN A 4 -11.44 -2.04 -26.70
CA GLN A 4 -10.47 -1.38 -25.82
C GLN A 4 -9.94 -2.45 -24.84
N PRO A 5 -8.63 -2.68 -24.74
CA PRO A 5 -8.10 -3.73 -23.87
C PRO A 5 -8.36 -3.40 -22.40
N VAL A 6 -8.60 -4.42 -21.57
CA VAL A 6 -8.56 -4.29 -20.11
C VAL A 6 -7.11 -3.98 -19.73
N PRO A 7 -6.81 -2.77 -19.26
CA PRO A 7 -5.42 -2.34 -19.19
C PRO A 7 -4.65 -3.00 -18.04
N LEU A 8 -5.34 -3.51 -17.02
CA LEU A 8 -4.73 -3.88 -15.73
C LEU A 8 -5.32 -5.16 -15.11
N PRO A 9 -5.36 -6.30 -15.83
CA PRO A 9 -6.07 -7.52 -15.42
C PRO A 9 -5.66 -8.07 -14.04
N MET A 10 -4.46 -7.69 -13.58
CA MET A 10 -3.94 -8.06 -12.27
C MET A 10 -4.59 -7.34 -11.07
N ILE A 11 -5.31 -6.23 -11.27
CA ILE A 11 -6.03 -5.52 -10.21
C ILE A 11 -7.34 -6.28 -9.93
N GLN A 12 -7.24 -7.36 -9.19
CA GLN A 12 -8.35 -8.21 -8.80
C GLN A 12 -8.14 -8.78 -7.40
N LYS A 13 -9.22 -9.28 -6.81
CA LYS A 13 -9.26 -9.69 -5.41
C LYS A 13 -8.12 -10.63 -5.01
N ASP A 14 -7.96 -11.69 -5.80
CA ASP A 14 -7.06 -12.80 -5.51
C ASP A 14 -5.58 -12.46 -5.73
N ASN A 15 -5.31 -11.38 -6.49
CA ASN A 15 -3.95 -10.92 -6.77
C ASN A 15 -3.45 -9.90 -5.74
N MET A 16 -4.30 -9.44 -4.82
CA MET A 16 -3.87 -8.49 -3.80
C MET A 16 -2.94 -9.17 -2.80
N LEU A 17 -1.74 -8.63 -2.64
CA LEU A 17 -0.74 -9.08 -1.66
C LEU A 17 -0.99 -8.43 -0.30
N PHE A 18 -0.96 -7.11 -0.28
CA PHE A 18 -1.05 -6.28 0.92
C PHE A 18 -1.36 -4.83 0.56
N GLY A 19 -1.54 -3.99 1.58
CA GLY A 19 -1.65 -2.55 1.46
C GLY A 19 -0.57 -1.80 2.21
N SER A 20 -0.52 -0.50 1.98
CA SER A 20 0.16 0.42 2.90
C SER A 20 -0.76 1.56 3.32
N VAL A 21 -0.88 1.77 4.62
CA VAL A 21 -1.65 2.82 5.29
C VAL A 21 -0.68 3.76 6.01
N ALA A 22 -1.06 5.01 6.24
CA ALA A 22 -0.32 5.92 7.10
C ALA A 22 -0.99 5.94 8.47
N LEU A 23 -0.15 5.95 9.50
CA LEU A 23 -0.60 6.22 10.86
C LEU A 23 -0.47 7.70 11.22
N THR A 24 -1.37 8.17 12.08
CA THR A 24 -1.22 9.45 12.78
C THR A 24 -0.16 9.33 13.89
N ASN A 25 0.24 10.46 14.47
CA ASN A 25 1.13 10.46 15.64
C ASN A 25 0.54 9.73 16.85
N ALA A 26 -0.79 9.51 16.87
CA ALA A 26 -1.48 8.74 17.91
C ALA A 26 -1.54 7.23 17.59
N ASN A 27 -0.82 6.75 16.57
CA ASN A 27 -0.90 5.37 16.08
C ASN A 27 -2.34 4.94 15.76
N THR A 28 -3.06 5.80 15.04
CA THR A 28 -4.35 5.47 14.44
C THR A 28 -4.24 5.55 12.92
N ILE A 29 -4.99 4.73 12.19
CA ILE A 29 -4.99 4.80 10.73
C ILE A 29 -5.56 6.15 10.30
N ALA A 30 -4.86 6.85 9.41
CA ALA A 30 -5.28 8.14 8.91
C ALA A 30 -6.53 8.02 8.02
N VAL A 31 -7.70 8.38 8.57
CA VAL A 31 -9.02 8.25 7.92
C VAL A 31 -9.18 9.03 6.61
N ASN A 32 -8.38 10.08 6.40
CA ASN A 32 -8.43 10.88 5.17
C ASN A 32 -7.44 10.41 4.09
N GLN A 33 -6.80 9.26 4.31
CA GLN A 33 -5.90 8.66 3.34
C GLN A 33 -6.58 7.47 2.67
N ILE A 34 -6.36 7.36 1.37
CA ILE A 34 -6.72 6.17 0.60
C ILE A 34 -5.47 5.27 0.55
N PRO A 35 -5.52 4.07 1.15
CA PRO A 35 -4.36 3.19 1.23
C PRO A 35 -3.84 2.80 -0.15
N SER A 36 -2.52 2.66 -0.30
CA SER A 36 -1.97 2.08 -1.54
C SER A 36 -2.17 0.57 -1.53
N CYS A 37 -2.53 0.00 -2.68
CA CYS A 37 -2.73 -1.43 -2.85
C CYS A 37 -1.60 -2.04 -3.68
N TYR A 38 -1.16 -3.23 -3.31
CA TYR A 38 -0.10 -3.96 -3.99
C TYR A 38 -0.65 -5.27 -4.53
N TYR A 39 -0.53 -5.46 -5.83
CA TYR A 39 -1.02 -6.62 -6.56
C TYR A 39 0.15 -7.32 -7.25
N MET A 40 0.10 -8.65 -7.31
CA MET A 40 0.98 -9.45 -8.14
C MET A 40 0.23 -10.64 -8.72
N ASP A 41 0.40 -10.88 -10.02
CA ASP A 41 -0.18 -12.06 -10.67
C ASP A 41 0.75 -13.28 -10.58
N LYS A 42 0.32 -14.39 -11.19
CA LYS A 42 1.08 -15.65 -11.22
C LYS A 42 2.27 -15.57 -12.20
N GLU A 43 2.25 -14.62 -13.13
CA GLU A 43 3.30 -14.31 -14.11
C GLU A 43 4.33 -13.28 -13.58
N HIS A 44 4.34 -13.02 -12.26
CA HIS A 44 5.24 -12.10 -11.55
C HIS A 44 5.04 -10.62 -11.84
N GLN A 45 4.06 -10.24 -12.66
CA GLN A 45 3.77 -8.84 -12.89
C GLN A 45 3.36 -8.20 -11.58
N PHE A 46 3.95 -7.06 -11.27
CA PHE A 46 3.67 -6.33 -10.05
C PHE A 46 3.00 -4.99 -10.37
N VAL A 47 1.92 -4.69 -9.67
CA VAL A 47 1.27 -3.38 -9.72
C VAL A 47 1.22 -2.80 -8.32
N ARG A 48 1.82 -1.62 -8.18
CA ARG A 48 1.48 -0.72 -7.10
C ARG A 48 0.39 0.22 -7.58
N TYR A 49 -0.80 0.05 -7.03
CA TYR A 49 -1.96 0.86 -7.36
C TYR A 49 -2.17 1.94 -6.30
N ARG A 50 -2.08 3.19 -6.75
CA ARG A 50 -2.32 4.39 -5.93
C ARG A 50 -3.54 5.09 -6.51
N PRO A 51 -4.76 4.60 -6.20
CA PRO A 51 -5.98 5.12 -6.80
C PRO A 51 -6.14 6.62 -6.55
N LEU A 52 -5.73 7.15 -5.39
CA LEU A 52 -5.78 8.58 -5.08
C LEU A 52 -4.69 8.97 -4.09
N HIS A 53 -3.53 9.33 -4.61
CA HIS A 53 -2.53 10.07 -3.86
C HIS A 53 -2.85 11.57 -3.92
N ALA A 54 -2.39 12.37 -2.95
CA ALA A 54 -2.49 13.83 -3.03
C ALA A 54 -1.82 14.38 -4.32
N ALA A 55 -0.85 13.65 -4.87
CA ALA A 55 -0.20 13.95 -6.15
C ALA A 55 -0.87 13.28 -7.38
N GLY A 56 -2.09 12.75 -7.23
CA GLY A 56 -2.89 12.17 -8.32
C GLY A 56 -3.26 10.69 -8.17
N PHE A 57 -4.10 10.22 -9.08
CA PHE A 57 -4.20 8.82 -9.46
C PHE A 57 -2.86 8.36 -10.06
N ALA A 58 -2.42 7.15 -9.75
CA ALA A 58 -1.29 6.53 -10.44
C ALA A 58 -1.31 5.00 -10.32
N ILE A 59 -1.06 4.32 -11.43
CA ILE A 59 -0.82 2.88 -11.48
C ILE A 59 0.61 2.69 -11.89
N PHE A 60 1.42 1.95 -11.14
CA PHE A 60 2.80 1.66 -11.54
C PHE A 60 2.96 0.16 -11.79
N GLN A 61 2.89 -0.24 -13.07
CA GLN A 61 3.14 -1.61 -13.47
C GLN A 61 4.64 -1.83 -13.67
N ARG A 62 5.17 -2.93 -13.12
CA ARG A 62 6.54 -3.36 -13.37
C ARG A 62 6.58 -4.86 -13.59
N PRO A 63 7.53 -5.39 -14.39
CA PRO A 63 7.64 -6.82 -14.66
C PRO A 63 7.80 -7.68 -13.40
N SER A 64 8.42 -7.12 -12.35
CA SER A 64 8.54 -7.73 -11.03
C SER A 64 9.00 -6.69 -10.00
N ARG A 65 8.91 -7.03 -8.72
CA ARG A 65 9.51 -6.30 -7.60
C ARG A 65 10.03 -7.27 -6.56
N VAL A 66 11.16 -6.93 -5.93
CA VAL A 66 11.52 -7.43 -4.60
C VAL A 66 10.88 -6.54 -3.54
N VAL A 67 10.29 -7.13 -2.51
CA VAL A 67 9.56 -6.44 -1.45
C VAL A 67 10.18 -6.76 -0.08
N CYS A 68 10.27 -5.76 0.80
CA CYS A 68 10.48 -5.96 2.22
C CYS A 68 9.54 -5.10 3.06
N ILE A 69 9.44 -5.45 4.34
CA ILE A 69 8.90 -4.57 5.38
C ILE A 69 10.01 -4.21 6.35
N PHE A 70 10.06 -2.97 6.82
CA PHE A 70 11.20 -2.49 7.58
C PHE A 70 10.84 -1.42 8.64
N ILE A 71 11.70 -1.26 9.63
CA ILE A 71 11.76 -0.09 10.51
C ILE A 71 13.13 0.58 10.41
N GLY A 72 13.18 1.87 10.70
CA GLY A 72 14.42 2.64 10.79
C GLY A 72 14.69 3.57 9.60
N ALA A 73 15.94 4.00 9.48
CA ALA A 73 16.35 5.05 8.56
C ALA A 73 16.78 4.48 7.20
N TRP A 74 15.80 4.36 6.28
CA TRP A 74 16.06 3.95 4.90
C TRP A 74 16.79 5.06 4.13
N ASP A 75 17.92 4.73 3.50
CA ASP A 75 18.64 5.62 2.61
C ASP A 75 18.10 5.50 1.19
N VAL A 76 17.43 6.56 0.72
CA VAL A 76 16.79 6.63 -0.60
C VAL A 76 17.79 6.79 -1.75
N GLY A 77 19.04 7.14 -1.47
CA GLY A 77 20.11 7.18 -2.48
C GLY A 77 20.76 5.83 -2.73
N GLN A 78 20.49 4.84 -1.89
CA GLN A 78 21.15 3.53 -1.90
C GLN A 78 20.25 2.43 -2.45
N SER A 79 20.88 1.33 -2.87
CA SER A 79 20.17 0.15 -3.38
C SER A 79 19.34 -0.53 -2.28
N PHE A 80 18.39 -1.37 -2.72
CA PHE A 80 17.61 -2.22 -1.84
C PHE A 80 18.53 -3.12 -0.99
N ASP A 81 19.48 -3.83 -1.62
CA ASP A 81 20.41 -4.72 -0.92
C ASP A 81 21.29 -3.98 0.09
N TRP A 82 21.74 -2.76 -0.22
CA TRP A 82 22.51 -1.95 0.72
C TRP A 82 21.71 -1.63 1.99
N ASN A 83 20.42 -1.30 1.83
CA ASN A 83 19.55 -0.96 2.96
C ASN A 83 19.15 -2.17 3.80
N VAL A 84 18.86 -3.31 3.19
CA VAL A 84 18.44 -4.52 3.93
C VAL A 84 19.63 -5.27 4.52
N THR A 85 20.84 -5.04 4.03
CA THR A 85 22.06 -5.65 4.56
C THR A 85 22.51 -4.92 5.82
N ARG A 86 22.47 -5.62 6.95
CA ARG A 86 22.78 -5.04 8.26
C ARG A 86 24.21 -4.53 8.40
N ALA A 87 25.16 -5.13 7.68
CA ALA A 87 26.56 -4.72 7.68
C ALA A 87 26.77 -3.35 7.01
N THR A 88 25.91 -2.99 6.04
CA THR A 88 25.98 -1.72 5.31
C THR A 88 25.04 -0.67 5.87
N ASN A 89 23.83 -1.06 6.32
CA ASN A 89 22.90 -0.16 7.01
C ASN A 89 22.51 -0.70 8.41
N PRO A 90 23.26 -0.36 9.46
CA PRO A 90 22.92 -0.71 10.83
C PRO A 90 21.80 0.16 11.41
N ASN A 91 21.11 0.99 10.63
CA ASN A 91 19.98 1.79 11.10
C ASN A 91 18.63 1.27 10.57
N VAL A 92 18.64 0.17 9.82
CA VAL A 92 17.44 -0.50 9.30
C VAL A 92 17.33 -1.92 9.83
N TYR A 93 16.12 -2.31 10.22
CA TYR A 93 15.72 -3.69 10.37
C TYR A 93 14.68 -3.99 9.30
N ALA A 94 15.04 -4.87 8.36
CA ALA A 94 14.18 -5.26 7.26
C ALA A 94 13.91 -6.76 7.27
N HIS A 95 12.69 -7.13 6.90
CA HIS A 95 12.24 -8.49 6.65
C HIS A 95 11.90 -8.59 5.17
N VAL A 96 12.75 -9.29 4.41
CA VAL A 96 12.56 -9.45 2.96
C VAL A 96 11.43 -10.45 2.73
N LEU A 97 10.37 -10.01 2.06
CA LEU A 97 9.19 -10.83 1.79
C LEU A 97 9.37 -11.74 0.56
N GLY A 98 10.17 -11.30 -0.41
CA GLY A 98 10.43 -12.06 -1.64
C GLY A 98 10.19 -11.24 -2.90
N SER A 99 10.18 -11.91 -4.06
CA SER A 99 9.93 -11.29 -5.36
C SER A 99 8.84 -11.99 -6.18
N THR A 100 8.18 -12.97 -5.60
CA THR A 100 7.03 -13.66 -6.19
C THR A 100 5.84 -13.64 -5.23
N LYS A 101 4.62 -13.76 -5.75
CA LYS A 101 3.40 -13.78 -4.92
C LYS A 101 3.47 -14.87 -3.85
N ARG A 102 3.92 -16.07 -4.25
CA ARG A 102 4.07 -17.21 -3.34
C ARG A 102 5.06 -16.95 -2.21
N GLU A 103 6.23 -16.38 -2.52
CA GLU A 103 7.22 -16.04 -1.50
C GLU A 103 6.67 -14.96 -0.55
N ILE A 104 6.10 -13.90 -1.11
CA ILE A 104 5.57 -12.77 -0.33
C ILE A 104 4.45 -13.24 0.60
N ASP A 105 3.47 -13.98 0.08
CA ASP A 105 2.37 -14.53 0.89
C ASP A 105 2.90 -15.50 1.95
N GLY A 106 3.85 -16.37 1.60
CA GLY A 106 4.47 -17.33 2.51
C GLY A 106 5.24 -16.67 3.65
N GLU A 107 6.01 -15.61 3.36
CA GLU A 107 6.76 -14.87 4.38
C GLU A 107 5.81 -14.05 5.25
N ILE A 108 4.79 -13.39 4.68
CA ILE A 108 3.77 -12.67 5.46
C ILE A 108 3.07 -13.62 6.44
N GLU A 109 2.73 -14.85 6.03
CA GLU A 109 2.14 -15.83 6.94
C GLU A 109 3.13 -16.35 7.99
N THR A 110 4.40 -16.52 7.63
CA THR A 110 5.45 -16.86 8.59
C THR A 110 5.58 -15.79 9.67
N LEU A 111 5.68 -14.51 9.29
CA LEU A 111 5.75 -13.39 10.23
C LEU A 111 4.45 -13.25 11.05
N HIS A 112 3.28 -13.43 10.43
CA HIS A 112 1.98 -13.41 11.11
C HIS A 112 1.88 -14.48 12.19
N SER A 113 2.46 -15.66 11.99
CA SER A 113 2.44 -16.74 12.99
C SER A 113 3.21 -16.40 14.27
N GLN A 114 4.09 -15.40 14.23
CA GLN A 114 4.97 -15.00 15.32
C GLN A 114 4.34 -13.92 16.20
N HIS A 115 4.63 -13.97 17.50
CA HIS A 115 4.27 -13.00 18.56
C HIS A 115 3.05 -12.11 18.28
N LYS A 116 1.86 -12.62 18.60
CA LYS A 116 0.60 -11.91 18.39
C LYS A 116 0.21 -11.08 19.62
N ILE A 117 -0.14 -9.82 19.43
CA ILE A 117 -0.62 -8.93 20.49
C ILE A 117 -1.81 -8.10 20.02
N THR A 118 -2.58 -7.56 20.98
CA THR A 118 -3.66 -6.62 20.68
C THR A 118 -3.13 -5.20 20.53
N THR A 119 -3.94 -4.32 19.93
CA THR A 119 -3.64 -2.87 19.87
C THR A 119 -3.44 -2.27 21.27
N THR A 120 -4.26 -2.68 22.25
CA THR A 120 -4.14 -2.24 23.64
C THR A 120 -2.81 -2.67 24.27
N GLU A 121 -2.38 -3.90 24.01
CA GLU A 121 -1.09 -4.41 24.51
C GLU A 121 0.09 -3.67 23.88
N LEU A 122 0.03 -3.36 22.57
CA LEU A 122 1.01 -2.50 21.91
C LEU A 122 1.11 -1.13 22.61
N PHE A 123 -0.03 -0.49 22.89
CA PHE A 123 -0.05 0.81 23.57
C PHE A 123 0.50 0.73 24.99
N ARG A 124 0.19 -0.34 25.73
CA ARG A 124 0.77 -0.59 27.06
C ARG A 124 2.29 -0.74 27.00
N LYS A 125 2.80 -1.50 26.03
CA LYS A 125 4.25 -1.64 25.77
C LYS A 125 4.89 -0.30 25.37
N ASN A 126 4.22 0.51 24.56
CA ASN A 126 4.74 1.83 24.15
C ASN A 126 4.69 2.87 25.27
N ALA A 127 3.75 2.76 26.22
CA ALA A 127 3.71 3.61 27.41
C ALA A 127 4.86 3.29 28.39
N ASN A 128 5.35 2.06 28.39
CA ASN A 128 6.48 1.62 29.22
C ASN A 128 7.46 0.77 28.40
N PRO A 129 8.22 1.37 27.47
CA PRO A 129 9.10 0.60 26.60
C PRO A 129 10.17 -0.16 27.40
N PRO A 130 10.48 -1.41 27.03
CA PRO A 130 11.49 -2.19 27.72
C PRO A 130 12.87 -1.53 27.57
N ALA A 131 13.64 -1.51 28.66
CA ALA A 131 14.96 -0.87 28.69
C ALA A 131 15.95 -1.51 27.72
N ASN A 132 15.95 -2.83 27.67
CA ASN A 132 16.66 -3.59 26.65
C ASN A 132 15.81 -3.69 25.39
N ARG A 133 16.47 -3.72 24.22
CA ARG A 133 15.75 -3.88 22.96
C ARG A 133 15.05 -5.24 22.91
N ASP A 134 13.73 -5.20 22.78
CA ASP A 134 12.92 -6.33 22.36
C ASP A 134 13.12 -6.55 20.85
N ARG A 135 13.64 -7.72 20.48
CA ARG A 135 13.91 -8.06 19.07
C ARG A 135 12.71 -8.64 18.37
N ASN A 136 11.62 -8.91 19.09
CA ASN A 136 10.44 -9.55 18.53
C ASN A 136 9.75 -8.63 17.53
N LEU A 137 9.31 -9.24 16.42
CA LEU A 137 8.33 -8.64 15.53
C LEU A 137 6.94 -9.01 16.08
N TYR A 138 6.12 -8.01 16.35
CA TYR A 138 4.78 -8.20 16.85
C TYR A 138 3.76 -8.02 15.75
N TYR A 139 2.89 -9.01 15.55
CA TYR A 139 1.70 -8.89 14.73
C TYR A 139 0.52 -8.41 15.57
N ILE A 140 -0.20 -7.40 15.09
CA ILE A 140 -1.43 -6.95 15.76
C ILE A 140 -2.60 -7.80 15.29
N ASN A 141 -3.11 -8.68 16.17
CA ASN A 141 -4.17 -9.62 15.87
C ASN A 141 -5.57 -9.19 16.37
N ASP A 142 -5.67 -8.02 16.98
CA ASP A 142 -6.94 -7.45 17.45
C ASP A 142 -6.87 -5.94 17.69
N GLY A 143 -8.00 -5.25 17.53
CA GLY A 143 -8.18 -3.81 17.72
C GLY A 143 -7.95 -2.94 16.47
N ALA A 144 -7.80 -1.63 16.67
CA ALA A 144 -7.77 -0.64 15.59
C ALA A 144 -6.59 -0.77 14.61
N LEU A 145 -5.52 -1.47 14.99
CA LEU A 145 -4.32 -1.67 14.16
C LEU A 145 -4.20 -3.12 13.64
N HIS A 146 -5.29 -3.89 13.66
CA HIS A 146 -5.32 -5.28 13.21
C HIS A 146 -4.75 -5.42 11.78
N GLY A 147 -3.84 -6.38 11.60
CA GLY A 147 -3.24 -6.66 10.30
C GLY A 147 -1.90 -5.97 10.06
N MET A 148 -1.42 -5.18 11.02
CA MET A 148 -0.14 -4.47 10.94
C MET A 148 0.95 -5.17 11.77
N PHE A 149 2.21 -4.86 11.47
CA PHE A 149 3.38 -5.35 12.19
C PHE A 149 4.12 -4.21 12.88
N PHE A 150 4.62 -4.46 14.09
CA PHE A 150 5.38 -3.50 14.89
C PHE A 150 6.65 -4.12 15.45
N GLN A 151 7.74 -3.35 15.48
CA GLN A 151 9.01 -3.79 16.07
C GLN A 151 9.74 -2.63 16.73
N GLN A 152 10.56 -2.94 17.72
CA GLN A 152 11.38 -1.95 18.42
C GLN A 152 12.74 -1.79 17.74
N LEU A 153 13.10 -0.55 17.41
CA LEU A 153 14.41 -0.24 16.80
C LEU A 153 15.54 -0.26 17.85
N LEU A 154 15.29 0.29 19.04
CA LEU A 154 16.23 0.49 20.14
C LEU A 154 15.52 0.31 21.49
N GLY A 155 16.22 -0.17 22.51
CA GLY A 155 15.68 -0.24 23.88
C GLY A 155 15.30 1.15 24.40
N ASN A 156 14.31 1.24 25.29
CA ASN A 156 13.64 2.46 25.74
C ASN A 156 12.86 3.25 24.67
N HIS A 157 12.83 2.81 23.41
CA HIS A 157 12.00 3.45 22.38
C HIS A 157 10.70 2.70 22.15
N ALA A 158 9.68 3.40 21.66
CA ALA A 158 8.42 2.78 21.25
C ALA A 158 8.64 1.74 20.13
N PHE A 159 7.75 0.75 20.09
CA PHE A 159 7.54 -0.09 18.94
C PHE A 159 6.95 0.74 17.81
N LEU A 160 7.56 0.65 16.63
CA LEU A 160 7.19 1.40 15.45
C LEU A 160 6.55 0.47 14.41
N PRO A 161 5.59 0.98 13.62
CA PRO A 161 5.02 0.20 12.53
C PRO A 161 6.08 -0.10 11.47
N LEU A 162 6.01 -1.28 10.86
CA LEU A 162 6.87 -1.61 9.73
C LEU A 162 6.34 -0.96 8.46
N ARG A 163 7.22 -0.29 7.73
CA ARG A 163 6.96 0.34 6.43
C ARG A 163 7.29 -0.60 5.28
N VAL A 164 6.65 -0.43 4.14
CA VAL A 164 6.92 -1.21 2.93
C VAL A 164 8.09 -0.59 2.15
N ALA A 165 8.98 -1.40 1.59
CA ALA A 165 9.85 -0.98 0.48
C ALA A 165 9.79 -1.96 -0.70
N ASP A 166 9.84 -1.42 -1.93
CA ASP A 166 9.81 -2.21 -3.17
C ASP A 166 10.81 -1.70 -4.21
N ALA A 167 11.53 -2.61 -4.87
CA ALA A 167 12.51 -2.29 -5.91
C ALA A 167 12.38 -3.24 -7.11
N THR A 168 12.70 -2.78 -8.33
CA THR A 168 12.65 -3.63 -9.54
C THR A 168 13.57 -4.85 -9.40
N THR A 169 14.78 -4.63 -8.88
CA THR A 169 15.71 -5.67 -8.46
C THR A 169 16.40 -5.26 -7.17
N ARG A 170 17.09 -6.18 -6.53
CA ARG A 170 17.90 -5.93 -5.33
C ARG A 170 18.99 -4.86 -5.50
N ALA A 171 19.50 -4.67 -6.73
CA ALA A 171 20.51 -3.68 -7.04
C ALA A 171 19.94 -2.27 -7.27
N ASN A 172 18.63 -2.12 -7.44
CA ASN A 172 18.00 -0.83 -7.68
C ASN A 172 17.67 -0.11 -6.38
N VAL A 173 17.56 1.23 -6.47
CA VAL A 173 16.94 2.05 -5.42
C VAL A 173 15.49 1.61 -5.20
N ALA A 174 15.10 1.49 -3.94
CA ALA A 174 13.74 1.13 -3.57
C ALA A 174 12.84 2.35 -3.46
N HIS A 175 11.57 2.18 -3.82
CA HIS A 175 10.51 3.03 -3.31
C HIS A 175 10.18 2.63 -1.87
N THR A 176 9.94 3.61 -1.00
CA THR A 176 9.41 3.38 0.35
C THR A 176 7.95 3.81 0.42
N GLY A 177 7.09 2.89 0.82
CA GLY A 177 5.69 3.15 1.11
C GLY A 177 5.46 3.66 2.53
N HIS A 178 4.18 3.67 2.89
CA HIS A 178 3.75 3.86 4.28
C HIS A 178 3.81 2.53 5.05
N ASP A 179 3.06 2.46 6.14
CA ASP A 179 3.03 1.34 7.07
C ASP A 179 2.29 0.15 6.45
N PHE A 180 2.87 -1.04 6.55
CA PHE A 180 2.32 -2.27 5.99
C PHE A 180 1.01 -2.65 6.68
N MET A 181 0.05 -3.12 5.87
CA MET A 181 -1.17 -3.77 6.35
C MET A 181 -1.47 -5.01 5.51
N LYS A 182 -1.75 -6.14 6.16
CA LYS A 182 -2.17 -7.37 5.49
C LYS A 182 -3.40 -7.14 4.63
N GLY A 183 -3.42 -7.76 3.45
CA GLY A 183 -4.44 -7.50 2.44
C GLY A 183 -5.87 -7.66 2.93
N LYS A 184 -6.19 -8.72 3.69
CA LYS A 184 -7.53 -8.94 4.25
C LYS A 184 -8.04 -7.71 5.04
N TYR A 185 -7.23 -7.17 5.94
CA TYR A 185 -7.62 -6.05 6.80
C TYR A 185 -7.64 -4.72 6.06
N LEU A 186 -6.83 -4.60 5.01
CA LEU A 186 -6.95 -3.48 4.07
C LEU A 186 -8.35 -3.46 3.42
N ARG A 187 -8.88 -4.63 3.04
CA ARG A 187 -10.25 -4.72 2.49
C ARG A 187 -11.27 -4.29 3.52
N GLU A 188 -11.17 -4.80 4.74
CA GLU A 188 -12.06 -4.42 5.84
C GLU A 188 -12.02 -2.89 6.10
N TYR A 189 -10.84 -2.27 6.00
CA TYR A 189 -10.70 -0.81 6.05
C TYR A 189 -11.44 -0.13 4.90
N TYR A 190 -11.27 -0.60 3.65
CA TYR A 190 -11.98 -0.05 2.50
C TYR A 190 -13.50 -0.22 2.66
N ASP A 191 -13.97 -1.38 3.07
CA ASP A 191 -15.41 -1.67 3.21
C ASP A 191 -16.05 -0.77 4.28
N LYS A 192 -15.31 -0.46 5.35
CA LYS A 192 -15.79 0.35 6.47
C LYS A 192 -15.65 1.85 6.24
N GLU A 193 -14.47 2.30 5.83
CA GLU A 193 -14.11 3.73 5.80
C GLU A 193 -14.31 4.34 4.41
N LEU A 194 -14.31 3.52 3.35
CA LEU A 194 -14.40 3.93 1.95
C LEU A 194 -15.36 3.00 1.15
N PRO A 195 -16.62 2.83 1.60
CA PRO A 195 -17.49 1.77 1.10
C PRO A 195 -17.70 1.80 -0.42
N GLY A 196 -17.60 0.62 -1.05
CA GLY A 196 -17.75 0.44 -2.50
C GLY A 196 -16.58 0.97 -3.33
N LEU A 197 -15.55 1.54 -2.71
CA LEU A 197 -14.41 2.07 -3.43
C LEU A 197 -13.50 0.97 -3.98
N LEU A 198 -13.10 0.02 -3.14
CA LEU A 198 -12.20 -1.04 -3.55
C LEU A 198 -12.81 -1.91 -4.66
N GLU A 199 -14.11 -2.18 -4.59
CA GLU A 199 -14.84 -2.91 -5.65
C GLU A 199 -14.76 -2.19 -7.00
N LYS A 200 -14.97 -0.86 -7.00
CA LYS A 200 -14.84 -0.05 -8.22
C LYS A 200 -13.42 -0.08 -8.75
N MET A 201 -12.44 0.07 -7.88
CA MET A 201 -11.02 -0.05 -8.23
C MET A 201 -10.68 -1.39 -8.89
N GLU A 202 -11.27 -2.49 -8.43
CA GLU A 202 -11.07 -3.82 -9.01
C GLU A 202 -11.75 -4.01 -10.37
N LEU A 203 -12.66 -3.12 -10.78
CA LEU A 203 -13.17 -3.10 -12.15
C LEU A 203 -12.06 -2.75 -13.16
N CYS A 204 -11.01 -2.05 -12.75
CA CYS A 204 -9.87 -1.73 -13.61
C CYS A 204 -9.16 -2.99 -14.14
N GLY A 205 -9.26 -4.12 -13.43
CA GLY A 205 -8.75 -5.41 -13.88
C GLY A 205 -9.75 -6.28 -14.64
N LYS A 206 -10.98 -5.81 -14.85
CA LYS A 206 -12.03 -6.60 -15.52
C LYS A 206 -12.57 -5.95 -16.77
N ASN A 207 -12.61 -4.62 -16.79
CA ASN A 207 -13.26 -3.88 -17.86
C ASN A 207 -12.38 -2.72 -18.35
N PRO A 208 -12.57 -2.25 -19.60
CA PRO A 208 -11.88 -1.08 -20.13
C PRO A 208 -12.22 0.17 -19.31
N GLN A 209 -11.23 0.97 -18.97
CA GLN A 209 -11.41 2.16 -18.12
C GLN A 209 -11.15 3.43 -18.90
N THR A 210 -11.71 4.54 -18.44
CA THR A 210 -11.45 5.87 -19.00
C THR A 210 -11.14 6.87 -17.90
N LEU A 211 -10.22 7.79 -18.13
CA LEU A 211 -10.03 8.96 -17.29
C LEU A 211 -10.77 10.17 -17.89
N PRO A 212 -11.28 11.09 -17.05
CA PRO A 212 -11.79 12.36 -17.53
C PRO A 212 -10.61 13.25 -18.00
N THR A 213 -10.82 14.01 -19.07
CA THR A 213 -9.82 14.96 -19.60
C THR A 213 -9.66 16.25 -18.79
N THR A 214 -10.38 16.39 -17.66
CA THR A 214 -10.37 17.61 -16.84
C THR A 214 -9.73 17.41 -15.48
N ALA A 215 -9.00 18.44 -15.04
CA ALA A 215 -8.47 18.54 -13.67
C ALA A 215 -9.47 19.16 -12.69
N GLN A 216 -10.65 19.61 -13.15
CA GLN A 216 -11.64 20.27 -12.30
C GLN A 216 -12.72 19.29 -11.86
N PHE A 217 -12.80 19.02 -10.56
CA PHE A 217 -13.73 18.05 -9.97
C PHE A 217 -15.19 18.24 -10.43
N HIS A 218 -15.68 19.48 -10.45
CA HIS A 218 -17.05 19.80 -10.83
C HIS A 218 -17.37 19.53 -12.31
N ASN A 219 -16.35 19.39 -13.17
CA ASN A 219 -16.51 19.14 -14.60
C ASN A 219 -16.33 17.67 -14.99
N ILE A 220 -16.03 16.77 -14.04
CA ILE A 220 -15.75 15.35 -14.35
C ILE A 220 -16.95 14.66 -15.01
N ALA A 221 -18.16 14.98 -14.57
CA ALA A 221 -19.37 14.34 -15.11
C ALA A 221 -19.63 14.68 -16.58
N THR A 222 -19.05 15.76 -17.09
CA THR A 222 -19.26 16.30 -18.44
C THR A 222 -17.99 16.29 -19.29
N ALA A 223 -16.85 15.86 -18.73
CA ALA A 223 -15.59 15.79 -19.46
C ALA A 223 -15.59 14.60 -20.42
N ASP A 224 -14.89 14.77 -21.54
CA ASP A 224 -14.68 13.68 -22.48
C ASP A 224 -13.88 12.55 -21.81
N PRO A 225 -14.26 11.28 -22.00
CA PRO A 225 -13.51 10.15 -21.50
C PRO A 225 -12.34 9.82 -22.41
N GLU A 226 -11.14 9.74 -21.85
CA GLU A 226 -9.95 9.19 -22.52
C GLU A 226 -9.67 7.77 -22.02
N PRO A 227 -9.38 6.81 -22.90
CA PRO A 227 -8.95 5.47 -22.50
C PRO A 227 -7.81 5.52 -21.47
N LEU A 228 -7.91 4.74 -20.40
CA LEU A 228 -6.80 4.45 -19.50
C LEU A 228 -5.89 3.45 -20.20
N ILE A 229 -4.80 3.93 -20.81
CA ILE A 229 -3.92 3.14 -21.69
C ILE A 229 -2.54 2.91 -21.10
N THR A 230 -2.14 3.67 -20.05
CA THR A 230 -0.75 3.63 -19.57
C THR A 230 -0.59 3.51 -18.05
N ASP A 231 0.57 3.00 -17.64
CA ASP A 231 1.05 2.85 -16.26
C ASP A 231 1.64 4.15 -15.66
N ARG A 232 1.26 5.32 -16.20
CA ARG A 232 1.81 6.62 -15.75
C ARG A 232 0.82 7.76 -15.79
N GLU A 233 -0.47 7.47 -15.80
CA GLU A 233 -1.47 8.53 -15.76
C GLU A 233 -1.45 9.15 -14.36
N ARG A 234 -1.08 10.44 -14.32
CA ARG A 234 -1.04 11.26 -13.11
C ARG A 234 -2.05 12.37 -13.27
N LEU A 235 -3.05 12.37 -12.39
CA LEU A 235 -3.91 13.54 -12.25
C LEU A 235 -3.20 14.61 -11.41
N LEU A 236 -3.34 15.88 -11.78
CA LEU A 236 -2.70 16.98 -11.07
C LEU A 236 -3.22 17.11 -9.62
N SER A 237 -2.36 17.61 -8.73
CA SER A 237 -2.73 17.94 -7.35
C SER A 237 -3.99 18.81 -7.32
N GLY A 238 -5.00 18.42 -6.53
CA GLY A 238 -6.28 19.12 -6.42
C GLY A 238 -7.42 18.58 -7.29
N ALA A 239 -7.13 17.72 -8.29
CA ALA A 239 -8.17 17.15 -9.15
C ALA A 239 -9.20 16.29 -8.40
N LEU A 240 -8.80 15.77 -7.25
CA LEU A 240 -9.56 14.80 -6.46
C LEU A 240 -10.51 15.46 -5.44
N GLY A 241 -10.54 16.79 -5.36
CA GLY A 241 -11.24 17.54 -4.32
C GLY A 241 -10.51 17.58 -2.96
N ALA A 242 -11.01 18.42 -2.06
CA ALA A 242 -10.43 18.69 -0.75
C ALA A 242 -10.86 17.66 0.32
N THR A 243 -12.01 17.02 0.14
CA THR A 243 -12.63 16.13 1.13
C THR A 243 -12.57 14.66 0.71
N ALA A 244 -12.70 13.74 1.68
CA ALA A 244 -12.82 12.31 1.40
C ALA A 244 -14.07 11.98 0.55
N ALA A 245 -15.15 12.73 0.74
CA ALA A 245 -16.37 12.60 -0.06
C ALA A 245 -16.15 12.97 -1.53
N GLU A 246 -15.48 14.10 -1.81
CA GLU A 246 -15.12 14.50 -3.17
C GLU A 246 -14.13 13.51 -3.80
N ARG A 247 -13.14 13.02 -3.05
CA ARG A 247 -12.21 11.98 -3.50
C ARG A 247 -12.93 10.70 -3.87
N THR A 248 -13.86 10.26 -3.02
CA THR A 248 -14.69 9.09 -3.30
C THR A 248 -15.54 9.34 -4.55
N ALA A 249 -16.25 10.47 -4.62
CA ALA A 249 -17.05 10.84 -5.77
C ALA A 249 -16.23 10.95 -7.07
N PHE A 250 -14.98 11.40 -6.98
CA PHE A 250 -14.02 11.46 -8.08
C PHE A 250 -13.76 10.06 -8.60
N ILE A 251 -13.41 9.10 -7.74
CA ILE A 251 -13.18 7.72 -8.16
C ILE A 251 -14.47 7.12 -8.73
N GLN A 252 -15.60 7.39 -8.08
CA GLN A 252 -16.87 6.97 -8.61
C GLN A 252 -17.21 7.59 -9.96
N ALA A 253 -16.54 8.65 -10.39
CA ALA A 253 -16.75 9.33 -11.66
C ALA A 253 -15.67 9.02 -12.72
N VAL A 254 -14.45 8.71 -12.29
CA VAL A 254 -13.38 8.18 -13.15
C VAL A 254 -13.62 6.72 -13.51
N ILE A 255 -14.17 5.94 -12.57
CA ILE A 255 -14.58 4.56 -12.82
C ILE A 255 -16.04 4.54 -13.34
N ARG A 256 -16.46 5.55 -14.11
CA ARG A 256 -17.71 5.57 -14.92
C ARG A 256 -17.30 5.55 -16.39
N ARG A 257 -17.83 4.70 -17.27
CA ARG A 257 -19.14 4.03 -17.30
C ARG A 257 -19.01 2.58 -17.79
N PHE A 258 -19.74 1.68 -17.15
CA PHE A 258 -20.13 0.38 -17.73
C PHE A 258 -21.63 0.37 -17.95
N SER A 259 -22.02 0.79 -19.15
CA SER A 259 -23.26 0.44 -19.83
C SER A 259 -23.14 0.96 -21.26
#